data_AF-A0A4R3ZTP9-F1
#
_entry.id   AF-A0A4R3ZTP9-F1
#
_cell.length_a   1.000
_cell.length_b   1.000
_cell.length_c   1.000
_cell.angle_alpha   90.00
_cell.angle_beta   90.00
_cell.angle_gamma   90.00
#
_symmetry.space_group_name_H-M   'P 1'
#
loop_
_entity.id
_entity.type
_entity.pdbx_description
1 polymer ?
#
loop_
_entity_poly.entity_id
_entity_poly.type
_entity_poly.pdbx_seq_one_letter_code
_entity_poly.pdbx_strand_id
1 'polypeptide(L)'
;MGPAVAGAGILGAMAADRSPRNPHEQYRLADIPVDDAWVRKNNESLAEVRRLQWSAGILGVIVLAAGIGMLVYAEFAAWGWIIAVVAGAFAIGCLAMVGYIPRKMGSMQHTYSTSELVPAVIAEVRPRGVTLLALVDRAVDRSAGKLPALVARNCGPIPGHESRVGERVPCVAVVGNRSARGRDNLYQFISPMPVAWATSDKAALRRLEKEIPSGEWERLRQNIDRVTEVQAVPTSLLPLD
;
A
#
# COMPACT_ATOMS: atom_id res chain seq x y z
N MET A 1 -62.38 35.06 -24.33
CA MET A 1 -61.52 34.02 -24.91
C MET A 1 -60.24 33.97 -24.07
N GLY A 2 -60.02 32.89 -23.31
CA GLY A 2 -58.72 32.50 -22.71
C GLY A 2 -58.25 33.17 -21.40
N PRO A 3 -58.02 32.43 -20.30
CA PRO A 3 -57.37 32.90 -19.08
C PRO A 3 -55.83 32.65 -19.09
N ALA A 4 -55.16 33.11 -18.03
CA ALA A 4 -53.73 32.94 -17.72
C ALA A 4 -53.19 31.49 -17.79
N VAL A 5 -51.87 31.33 -17.97
CA VAL A 5 -50.94 30.41 -17.24
C VAL A 5 -49.58 30.26 -17.97
N ALA A 6 -48.51 30.44 -17.18
CA ALA A 6 -47.17 29.80 -17.12
C ALA A 6 -46.33 29.45 -18.37
N GLY A 7 -45.01 29.57 -18.18
CA GLY A 7 -44.14 28.40 -18.39
C GLY A 7 -42.77 28.66 -19.01
N ALA A 8 -41.72 28.37 -18.22
CA ALA A 8 -40.45 27.73 -18.59
C ALA A 8 -39.63 28.33 -19.77
N GLY A 9 -38.41 28.81 -19.58
CA GLY A 9 -37.31 28.10 -18.92
C GLY A 9 -36.35 27.59 -19.98
N ILE A 10 -35.25 28.32 -20.21
CA ILE A 10 -34.05 27.76 -20.86
C ILE A 10 -32.84 28.20 -20.02
N LEU A 11 -32.75 27.66 -18.82
CA LEU A 11 -31.48 27.45 -18.12
C LEU A 11 -30.83 26.21 -18.75
N GLY A 12 -30.19 26.40 -19.90
CA GLY A 12 -29.22 25.44 -20.43
C GLY A 12 -27.91 25.59 -19.69
N ALA A 13 -27.92 25.39 -18.37
CA ALA A 13 -26.68 25.28 -17.60
C ALA A 13 -26.00 23.99 -18.06
N MET A 14 -24.88 24.15 -18.76
CA MET A 14 -23.91 23.10 -19.02
C MET A 14 -23.78 22.21 -17.79
N ALA A 15 -24.18 20.95 -17.93
CA ALA A 15 -23.82 19.92 -16.98
C ALA A 15 -22.30 19.85 -16.98
N ALA A 16 -21.69 20.55 -16.03
CA ALA A 16 -20.28 20.46 -15.75
C ALA A 16 -19.95 18.98 -15.61
N ASP A 17 -19.01 18.53 -16.42
CA ASP A 17 -18.30 17.26 -16.30
C ASP A 17 -17.93 17.04 -14.83
N ARG A 18 -18.74 16.23 -14.13
CA ARG A 18 -18.52 15.80 -12.73
C ARG A 18 -17.74 14.50 -12.72
N SER A 19 -16.71 14.39 -13.55
CA SER A 19 -15.65 13.40 -13.32
C SER A 19 -14.84 13.91 -12.11
N PRO A 20 -14.83 13.20 -10.96
CA PRO A 20 -14.09 13.65 -9.78
C PRO A 20 -12.63 13.84 -10.15
N ARG A 21 -12.12 15.04 -9.88
CA ARG A 21 -10.76 15.47 -10.28
C ARG A 21 -9.67 14.71 -9.51
N ASN A 22 -10.04 13.99 -8.45
CA ASN A 22 -9.19 13.07 -7.74
C ASN A 22 -9.94 11.76 -7.40
N PRO A 23 -9.38 10.59 -7.70
CA PRO A 23 -10.01 9.30 -7.36
C PRO A 23 -10.27 9.14 -5.85
N HIS A 24 -9.52 9.88 -5.02
CA HIS A 24 -9.66 9.89 -3.56
C HIS A 24 -10.97 10.49 -3.03
N GLU A 25 -11.71 11.27 -3.82
CA GLU A 25 -13.01 11.84 -3.40
C GLU A 25 -14.10 10.78 -3.25
N GLN A 26 -13.93 9.62 -3.88
CA GLN A 26 -14.87 8.49 -3.83
C GLN A 26 -14.49 7.44 -2.77
N TYR A 27 -13.39 7.64 -2.06
CA TYR A 27 -12.88 6.70 -1.06
C TYR A 27 -13.33 7.11 0.34
N ARG A 28 -13.61 6.12 1.20
CA ARG A 28 -13.66 6.34 2.64
C ARG A 28 -12.22 6.46 3.12
N LEU A 29 -11.76 7.66 3.46
CA LEU A 29 -10.37 7.87 3.89
C LEU A 29 -10.19 7.54 5.38
N ALA A 30 -9.02 7.02 5.74
CA ALA A 30 -8.66 6.80 7.14
C ALA A 30 -7.98 8.07 7.70
N ASP A 31 -8.79 9.04 8.12
CA ASP A 31 -8.25 10.23 8.79
C ASP A 31 -7.97 9.93 10.27
N ILE A 32 -6.70 9.66 10.57
CA ILE A 32 -6.19 9.41 11.92
C ILE A 32 -4.86 10.13 12.16
N PRO A 33 -4.58 10.55 13.40
CA PRO A 33 -3.24 11.01 13.76
C PRO A 33 -2.28 9.81 13.71
N VAL A 34 -1.23 9.93 12.89
CA VAL A 34 -0.16 8.94 12.77
C VAL A 34 0.94 9.28 13.78
N ASP A 35 1.31 8.30 14.60
CA ASP A 35 2.43 8.41 15.53
C ASP A 35 3.69 7.84 14.86
N ASP A 36 4.61 8.73 14.46
CA ASP A 36 5.85 8.35 13.78
C ASP A 36 6.78 7.46 14.63
N ALA A 37 6.75 7.58 15.97
CA ALA A 37 7.52 6.71 16.85
C ALA A 37 6.91 5.31 16.88
N TRP A 38 5.59 5.21 16.98
CA TRP A 38 4.84 3.97 16.92
C TRP A 38 5.02 3.24 15.58
N VAL A 39 4.87 3.99 14.49
CA VAL A 39 5.00 3.50 13.12
C VAL A 39 6.38 2.91 12.87
N ARG A 40 7.46 3.57 13.31
CA ARG A 40 8.82 3.06 13.12
C ARG A 40 9.10 1.73 13.82
N LYS A 41 8.31 1.39 14.85
CA LYS A 41 8.42 0.16 15.64
C LYS A 41 7.50 -0.95 15.13
N ASN A 42 6.29 -0.62 14.71
CA ASN A 42 5.24 -1.61 14.45
C ASN A 42 4.88 -1.78 12.97
N ASN A 43 5.27 -0.85 12.10
CA ASN A 43 4.92 -0.91 10.70
C ASN A 43 5.87 -1.80 9.92
N GLU A 44 5.38 -2.98 9.51
CA GLU A 44 6.19 -3.97 8.81
C GLU A 44 6.57 -3.54 7.39
N SER A 45 5.70 -2.80 6.68
CA SER A 45 6.05 -2.23 5.37
C SER A 45 7.30 -1.35 5.49
N LEU A 46 7.38 -0.53 6.55
CA LEU A 46 8.57 0.28 6.79
C LEU A 46 9.78 -0.55 7.20
N ALA A 47 9.59 -1.60 7.99
CA ALA A 47 10.68 -2.49 8.38
C ALA A 47 11.28 -3.22 7.16
N GLU A 48 10.46 -3.66 6.22
CA GLU A 48 10.90 -4.29 4.97
C GLU A 48 11.70 -3.32 4.10
N VAL A 49 11.20 -2.10 3.90
CA VAL A 49 11.93 -1.06 3.16
C VAL A 49 13.27 -0.74 3.84
N ARG A 50 13.29 -0.62 5.16
CA ARG A 50 14.52 -0.37 5.93
C ARG A 50 15.51 -1.53 5.82
N ARG A 51 15.04 -2.79 5.83
CA ARG A 51 15.89 -3.97 5.62
C ARG A 51 16.52 -3.97 4.23
N LEU A 52 15.75 -3.61 3.20
CA LEU A 52 16.25 -3.49 1.84
C LEU A 52 17.32 -2.39 1.73
N GLN A 53 17.10 -1.25 2.40
CA GLN A 53 18.09 -0.18 2.49
C GLN A 53 19.40 -0.66 3.13
N TRP A 54 19.34 -1.34 4.27
CA TRP A 54 20.53 -1.90 4.92
C TRP A 54 21.26 -2.91 4.03
N SER A 55 20.51 -3.76 3.32
CA SER A 55 21.08 -4.73 2.38
C SER A 55 21.82 -4.05 1.24
N ALA A 56 21.23 -2.98 0.66
CA ALA A 56 21.88 -2.17 -0.36
C ALA A 56 23.14 -1.46 0.18
N GLY A 57 23.09 -0.95 1.41
CA GLY A 57 24.25 -0.32 2.05
C GLY A 57 25.40 -1.31 2.27
N ILE A 58 25.10 -2.50 2.80
CA ILE A 58 26.09 -3.58 3.01
C ILE A 58 26.70 -4.00 1.67
N LEU A 59 25.88 -4.20 0.64
CA LEU A 59 26.36 -4.54 -0.70
C LEU A 59 27.29 -3.44 -1.25
N GLY A 60 26.92 -2.18 -1.08
CA GLY A 60 27.76 -1.04 -1.49
C GLY A 60 29.14 -1.07 -0.82
N VAL A 61 29.20 -1.35 0.49
CA VAL A 61 30.47 -1.47 1.23
C VAL A 61 31.30 -2.65 0.72
N ILE A 62 30.68 -3.81 0.48
CA ILE A 62 31.37 -5.00 -0.04
C ILE A 62 31.95 -4.74 -1.42
N VAL A 63 31.17 -4.15 -2.33
CA VAL A 63 31.65 -3.84 -3.69
C VAL A 63 32.78 -2.82 -3.66
N LEU A 64 32.71 -1.83 -2.78
CA LEU A 64 33.79 -0.85 -2.62
C LEU A 64 35.08 -1.51 -2.11
N ALA A 65 34.98 -2.36 -1.09
CA ALA A 65 36.12 -3.12 -0.57
C ALA A 65 36.72 -4.06 -1.63
N ALA A 66 35.88 -4.74 -2.42
CA ALA A 66 36.32 -5.59 -3.52
C ALA A 66 37.03 -4.78 -4.62
N GLY A 67 36.51 -3.60 -4.97
CA GLY A 67 37.15 -2.69 -5.94
C GLY A 67 38.53 -2.23 -5.47
N ILE A 68 38.67 -1.87 -4.20
CA ILE A 68 39.96 -1.51 -3.60
C ILE A 68 40.91 -2.71 -3.54
N GLY A 69 40.43 -3.88 -3.13
CA GLY A 69 41.21 -5.11 -3.10
C GLY A 69 41.74 -5.48 -4.49
N MET A 70 40.92 -5.30 -5.52
CA MET A 70 41.31 -5.55 -6.92
C MET A 70 42.38 -4.56 -7.40
N LEU A 71 42.32 -3.28 -6.99
CA LEU A 71 43.38 -2.31 -7.29
C LEU A 71 44.73 -2.71 -6.71
N VAL A 72 44.72 -3.14 -5.44
CA VAL A 72 45.92 -3.56 -4.74
C VAL A 72 46.49 -4.83 -5.39
N TYR A 73 45.63 -5.80 -5.71
CA TYR A 73 46.03 -7.02 -6.43
C TYR A 73 46.60 -6.72 -7.83
N ALA A 74 46.04 -5.74 -8.52
CA ALA A 74 46.51 -5.31 -9.84
C ALA A 74 47.79 -4.46 -9.78
N GLU A 75 48.40 -4.26 -8.61
CA GLU A 75 49.56 -3.39 -8.40
C GLU A 75 49.35 -1.99 -8.99
N PHE A 76 48.12 -1.46 -8.90
CA PHE A 76 47.72 -0.16 -9.47
C PHE A 76 47.87 -0.05 -11.00
N ALA A 77 47.85 -1.16 -11.71
CA ALA A 77 47.81 -1.18 -13.17
C ALA A 77 46.57 -0.45 -13.73
N ALA A 78 46.68 0.07 -14.95
CA ALA A 78 45.64 0.86 -15.61
C ALA A 78 44.28 0.15 -15.70
N TRP A 79 44.27 -1.17 -15.92
CA TRP A 79 43.03 -1.96 -15.96
C TRP A 79 42.36 -2.10 -14.59
N GLY A 80 43.15 -2.10 -13.50
CA GLY A 80 42.64 -2.12 -12.14
C GLY A 80 41.86 -0.84 -11.81
N TRP A 81 42.35 0.32 -12.27
CA TRP A 81 41.65 1.60 -12.13
C TRP A 81 40.28 1.61 -12.80
N ILE A 82 40.16 1.00 -13.98
CA ILE A 82 38.86 0.90 -14.68
C ILE A 82 37.86 0.12 -13.81
N ILE A 83 38.26 -1.05 -13.29
CA ILE A 83 37.39 -1.87 -12.43
C ILE A 83 37.01 -1.12 -11.16
N ALA A 84 37.96 -0.43 -10.53
CA ALA A 84 37.73 0.29 -9.29
C ALA A 84 36.80 1.49 -9.45
N VAL A 85 36.92 2.22 -10.57
CA VAL A 85 36.02 3.34 -10.87
C VAL A 85 34.60 2.84 -11.08
N VAL A 86 34.42 1.75 -11.83
CA VAL A 86 33.10 1.15 -12.04
C VAL A 86 32.50 0.62 -10.73
N ALA A 87 33.29 -0.10 -9.94
CA ALA A 87 32.88 -0.59 -8.62
C ALA A 87 32.56 0.56 -7.66
N GLY A 88 33.37 1.62 -7.65
CA GLY A 88 33.17 2.81 -6.85
C GLY A 88 31.89 3.55 -7.23
N ALA A 89 31.63 3.76 -8.53
CA ALA A 89 30.40 4.37 -9.00
C ALA A 89 29.15 3.55 -8.59
N PHE A 90 29.21 2.23 -8.73
CA PHE A 90 28.13 1.33 -8.29
C PHE A 90 27.92 1.38 -6.77
N ALA A 91 28.99 1.34 -5.99
CA ALA A 91 28.95 1.43 -4.53
C ALA A 91 28.36 2.76 -4.06
N ILE A 92 28.77 3.88 -4.67
CA ILE A 92 28.21 5.20 -4.38
C ILE A 92 26.71 5.21 -4.67
N GLY A 93 26.26 4.62 -5.79
CA GLY A 93 24.84 4.49 -6.09
C GLY A 93 24.07 3.71 -5.02
N CYS A 94 24.61 2.58 -4.56
CA CYS A 94 24.01 1.78 -3.49
C CYS A 94 23.92 2.53 -2.16
N LEU A 95 24.99 3.21 -1.77
CA LEU A 95 25.06 3.98 -0.52
C LEU A 95 24.17 5.23 -0.57
N ALA A 96 24.10 5.91 -1.72
CA ALA A 96 23.22 7.05 -1.93
C ALA A 96 21.75 6.68 -1.73
N MET A 97 21.34 5.47 -2.17
CA MET A 97 19.97 4.98 -1.96
C MET A 97 19.59 4.86 -0.48
N VAL A 98 20.54 4.51 0.39
CA VAL A 98 20.31 4.44 1.85
C VAL A 98 19.86 5.81 2.40
N GLY A 99 20.46 6.90 1.92
CA GLY A 99 20.11 8.25 2.35
C GLY A 99 18.94 8.90 1.58
N TYR A 100 18.70 8.46 0.34
CA TYR A 100 17.69 9.06 -0.54
C TYR A 100 16.28 8.51 -0.27
N ILE A 101 16.12 7.19 -0.15
CA ILE A 101 14.82 6.54 0.04
C ILE A 101 14.05 7.09 1.27
N PRO A 102 14.64 7.22 2.48
CA PRO A 102 13.89 7.71 3.64
C PRO A 102 13.44 9.17 3.50
N ARG A 103 14.10 9.98 2.66
CA ARG A 103 13.70 11.37 2.38
C ARG A 103 12.54 11.47 1.39
N LYS A 104 12.33 10.44 0.57
CA LYS A 104 11.33 10.40 -0.50
C LYS A 104 10.10 9.55 -0.17
N MET A 105 10.20 8.65 0.81
CA MET A 105 9.02 8.13 1.50
C MET A 105 8.37 9.34 2.20
N GLY A 106 7.29 9.87 1.64
CA GLY A 106 6.56 10.99 2.23
C GLY A 106 6.08 10.70 3.65
N SER A 107 5.38 11.64 4.28
CA SER A 107 4.85 11.40 5.62
C SER A 107 3.91 10.19 5.60
N MET A 108 4.08 9.28 6.58
CA MET A 108 3.16 8.15 6.74
C MET A 108 1.75 8.66 6.98
N GLN A 109 1.61 9.84 7.60
CA GLN A 109 0.38 10.61 7.66
C GLN A 109 -0.29 10.75 6.30
N HIS A 110 0.43 11.20 5.27
CA HIS A 110 -0.13 11.36 3.92
C HIS A 110 -0.57 10.03 3.31
N THR A 111 0.18 8.96 3.56
CA THR A 111 -0.17 7.61 3.05
C THR A 111 -1.49 7.14 3.66
N TYR A 112 -1.63 7.19 4.99
CA TYR A 112 -2.87 6.76 5.65
C TYR A 112 -4.05 7.67 5.32
N SER A 113 -3.85 9.00 5.26
CA SER A 113 -4.93 9.96 5.00
C SER A 113 -5.45 9.96 3.55
N THR A 114 -4.66 9.49 2.59
CA THR A 114 -5.06 9.40 1.17
C THR A 114 -5.48 8.00 0.74
N SER A 115 -5.22 7.00 1.58
CA SER A 115 -5.60 5.61 1.31
C SER A 115 -7.01 5.33 1.79
N GLU A 116 -7.69 4.44 1.08
CA GLU A 116 -9.03 4.02 1.43
C GLU A 116 -9.03 3.06 2.62
N LEU A 117 -9.94 3.28 3.57
CA LEU A 117 -10.27 2.36 4.65
C LEU A 117 -11.07 1.15 4.13
N VAL A 118 -10.52 -0.04 4.32
CA VAL A 118 -11.06 -1.31 3.84
C VAL A 118 -11.16 -2.34 4.98
N PRO A 119 -12.12 -3.29 4.92
CA PRO A 119 -12.18 -4.39 5.87
C PRO A 119 -11.08 -5.41 5.58
N ALA A 120 -10.41 -5.88 6.65
CA ALA A 120 -9.59 -7.08 6.62
C ALA A 120 -9.89 -8.00 7.81
N VAL A 121 -9.73 -9.31 7.61
CA VAL A 121 -9.82 -10.31 8.68
C VAL A 121 -8.55 -11.12 8.71
N ILE A 122 -8.21 -11.63 9.89
CA ILE A 122 -7.19 -12.67 9.99
C ILE A 122 -7.78 -13.95 9.40
N ALA A 123 -7.27 -14.40 8.25
CA ALA A 123 -7.71 -15.62 7.58
C ALA A 123 -6.93 -16.85 8.06
N GLU A 124 -5.65 -16.68 8.39
CA GLU A 124 -4.81 -17.78 8.90
C GLU A 124 -3.91 -17.28 10.04
N VAL A 125 -3.66 -18.15 11.01
CA VAL A 125 -2.68 -17.92 12.08
C VAL A 125 -1.45 -18.77 11.80
N ARG A 126 -0.28 -18.14 11.80
CA ARG A 126 1.02 -18.75 11.47
C ARG A 126 1.94 -18.75 12.69
N PRO A 127 2.95 -19.64 12.75
CA PRO A 127 3.88 -19.69 13.89
C PRO A 127 4.62 -18.37 14.19
N ARG A 128 4.78 -17.49 13.18
CA ARG A 128 5.49 -16.21 13.30
C ARG A 128 4.63 -15.01 12.89
N GLY A 129 3.30 -15.14 12.86
CA GLY A 129 2.43 -14.05 12.43
C GLY A 129 1.04 -14.49 12.00
N VAL A 130 0.43 -13.72 11.12
CA VAL A 130 -0.92 -13.95 10.61
C VAL A 130 -0.98 -13.68 9.11
N THR A 131 -2.02 -14.19 8.46
CA THR A 131 -2.39 -13.83 7.10
C THR A 131 -3.66 -13.01 7.16
N LEU A 132 -3.58 -11.76 6.72
CA LEU A 132 -4.72 -10.90 6.50
C LEU A 132 -5.35 -11.20 5.15
N LEU A 133 -6.67 -11.28 5.13
CA LEU A 133 -7.47 -11.24 3.92
C LEU A 133 -8.27 -9.95 3.94
N ALA A 134 -8.12 -9.12 2.92
CA ALA A 134 -8.81 -7.83 2.80
C ALA A 134 -9.75 -7.83 1.60
N LEU A 135 -10.91 -7.18 1.75
CA LEU A 135 -11.82 -6.88 0.65
C LEU A 135 -11.48 -5.49 0.12
N VAL A 136 -11.02 -5.42 -1.12
CA VAL A 136 -10.58 -4.18 -1.77
C VAL A 136 -11.32 -3.96 -3.09
N ASP A 137 -11.17 -2.79 -3.68
CA ASP A 137 -11.66 -2.48 -5.01
C ASP A 137 -10.47 -2.19 -5.93
N ARG A 138 -10.45 -2.82 -7.10
CA ARG A 138 -9.41 -2.56 -8.10
C ARG A 138 -9.70 -1.35 -8.97
N ALA A 139 -10.92 -0.83 -8.99
CA ALA A 139 -11.26 0.32 -9.82
C ALA A 139 -10.52 1.57 -9.32
N VAL A 140 -9.75 2.19 -10.21
CA VAL A 140 -9.10 3.49 -9.93
C VAL A 140 -10.18 4.56 -9.86
N ASP A 141 -11.08 4.60 -10.85
CA ASP A 141 -12.26 5.45 -10.84
C ASP A 141 -13.51 4.58 -10.71
N ARG A 142 -14.33 4.83 -9.69
CA ARG A 142 -15.56 4.09 -9.41
C ARG A 142 -16.80 4.73 -10.05
N SER A 143 -16.63 5.76 -10.87
CA SER A 143 -17.74 6.34 -11.65
C SER A 143 -18.45 5.30 -12.52
N ALA A 144 -17.71 4.27 -12.98
CA ALA A 144 -18.21 3.17 -13.80
C ALA A 144 -18.65 1.91 -13.00
N GLY A 145 -18.53 1.93 -11.67
CA GLY A 145 -18.87 0.79 -10.79
C GLY A 145 -17.71 0.32 -9.91
N LYS A 146 -18.02 -0.62 -9.00
CA LYS A 146 -17.05 -1.25 -8.10
C LYS A 146 -16.55 -2.56 -8.69
N LEU A 147 -15.25 -2.83 -8.57
CA LEU A 147 -14.63 -4.09 -8.97
C LEU A 147 -14.01 -4.76 -7.75
N PRO A 148 -14.82 -5.50 -6.97
CA PRO A 148 -14.36 -6.09 -5.72
C PRO A 148 -13.30 -7.16 -5.97
N ALA A 149 -12.29 -7.21 -5.11
CA ALA A 149 -11.24 -8.21 -5.11
C ALA A 149 -10.84 -8.57 -3.68
N LEU A 150 -10.32 -9.77 -3.50
CA LEU A 150 -9.68 -10.20 -2.27
C LEU A 150 -8.18 -10.04 -2.39
N VAL A 151 -7.54 -9.54 -1.34
CA VAL A 151 -6.09 -9.48 -1.24
C VAL A 151 -5.62 -10.18 0.02
N ALA A 152 -4.63 -11.07 -0.13
CA ALA A 152 -3.96 -11.71 1.00
C ALA A 152 -2.63 -11.03 1.29
N ARG A 153 -2.36 -10.75 2.57
CA ARG A 153 -1.09 -10.23 3.05
C ARG A 153 -0.62 -11.00 4.28
N ASN A 154 0.59 -11.53 4.19
CA ASN A 154 1.27 -12.06 5.37
C ASN A 154 1.91 -10.93 6.17
N CYS A 155 1.70 -10.95 7.48
CA CYS A 155 2.38 -10.06 8.41
C CYS A 155 2.65 -10.76 9.74
N GLY A 156 3.42 -10.15 10.61
CA GLY A 156 3.57 -10.53 12.01
C GLY A 156 2.31 -10.26 12.84
N PRO A 157 2.38 -10.49 14.16
CA PRO A 157 1.29 -10.18 15.08
C PRO A 157 0.92 -8.70 15.03
N ILE A 158 -0.37 -8.41 14.96
CA ILE A 158 -0.86 -7.04 14.81
C ILE A 158 -1.12 -6.45 16.21
N PRO A 159 -0.52 -5.31 16.56
CA PRO A 159 -0.73 -4.69 17.85
C PRO A 159 -2.22 -4.43 18.13
N GLY A 160 -2.70 -4.84 19.31
CA GLY A 160 -4.08 -4.59 19.72
C GLY A 160 -5.13 -5.53 19.12
N HIS A 161 -4.73 -6.53 18.32
CA HIS A 161 -5.61 -7.56 17.76
C HIS A 161 -5.19 -8.96 18.23
N GLU A 162 -6.16 -9.83 18.48
CA GLU A 162 -5.90 -11.23 18.80
C GLU A 162 -5.48 -11.98 17.53
N SER A 163 -4.45 -12.82 17.62
CA SER A 163 -4.04 -13.69 16.50
C SER A 163 -4.99 -14.87 16.36
N ARG A 164 -6.23 -14.60 15.93
CA ARG A 164 -7.32 -15.56 15.81
C ARG A 164 -8.00 -15.41 14.44
N VAL A 165 -8.30 -16.53 13.79
CA VAL A 165 -9.05 -16.54 12.53
C VAL A 165 -10.41 -15.85 12.70
N GLY A 166 -10.76 -14.98 11.77
CA GLY A 166 -11.98 -14.18 11.79
C GLY A 166 -11.90 -12.89 12.60
N GLU A 167 -10.77 -12.61 13.27
CA GLU A 167 -10.55 -11.32 13.94
C GLU A 167 -10.62 -10.17 12.93
N ARG A 168 -11.40 -9.14 13.24
CA ARG A 168 -11.57 -7.96 12.38
C ARG A 168 -10.41 -6.99 12.58
N VAL A 169 -9.81 -6.59 11.47
CA VAL A 169 -8.67 -5.68 11.43
C VAL A 169 -8.97 -4.58 10.41
N PRO A 170 -9.27 -3.34 10.83
CA PRO A 170 -9.41 -2.24 9.90
C PRO A 170 -8.06 -1.96 9.24
N CYS A 171 -8.05 -1.89 7.91
CA CYS A 171 -6.86 -1.65 7.10
C CYS A 171 -7.05 -0.47 6.18
N VAL A 172 -5.96 0.11 5.69
CA VAL A 172 -5.97 0.97 4.52
C VAL A 172 -5.46 0.23 3.30
N ALA A 173 -6.07 0.45 2.14
CA ALA A 173 -5.64 -0.09 0.86
C ALA A 173 -4.55 0.82 0.28
N VAL A 174 -3.28 0.48 0.53
CA VAL A 174 -2.16 1.18 -0.10
C VAL A 174 -1.97 0.63 -1.50
N VAL A 175 -2.31 1.45 -2.47
CA VAL A 175 -2.29 1.08 -3.89
C VAL A 175 -0.90 1.32 -4.50
N GLY A 176 -0.41 0.32 -5.23
CA GLY A 176 0.85 0.37 -5.96
C GLY A 176 0.61 0.37 -7.46
N ASN A 177 1.21 1.34 -8.15
CA ASN A 177 1.27 1.48 -9.60
C ASN A 177 -0.08 1.48 -10.36
N ARG A 178 -0.39 2.57 -11.06
CA ARG A 178 -1.35 2.52 -12.18
C ARG A 178 -0.70 1.69 -13.28
N SER A 179 -1.45 0.84 -13.98
CA SER A 179 -0.86 0.04 -15.06
C SER A 179 -0.10 0.96 -16.03
N ALA A 180 1.20 0.74 -16.22
CA ALA A 180 2.01 1.55 -17.14
C ALA A 180 1.66 1.27 -18.63
N ARG A 181 0.76 0.32 -18.89
CA ARG A 181 0.52 -0.24 -20.22
C ARG A 181 -0.96 -0.54 -20.55
N GLY A 182 -1.90 -0.33 -19.63
CA GLY A 182 -3.30 -0.66 -19.84
C GLY A 182 -4.17 0.59 -19.88
N ARG A 183 -5.06 0.67 -20.89
CA ARG A 183 -6.20 1.59 -20.90
C ARG A 183 -7.21 1.30 -19.78
N ASP A 184 -6.99 0.23 -19.02
CA ASP A 184 -7.86 -0.23 -17.95
C ASP A 184 -7.46 0.52 -16.68
N ASN A 185 -8.33 1.44 -16.23
CA ASN A 185 -8.23 2.23 -15.00
C ASN A 185 -8.31 1.32 -13.74
N LEU A 186 -7.38 0.37 -13.61
CA LEU A 186 -7.36 -0.66 -12.57
C LEU A 186 -6.02 -0.65 -11.81
N TYR A 187 -6.10 -0.80 -10.50
CA TYR A 187 -4.95 -1.08 -9.65
C TYR A 187 -4.49 -2.53 -9.84
N GLN A 188 -3.21 -2.71 -10.18
CA GLN A 188 -2.61 -4.04 -10.33
C GLN A 188 -2.08 -4.60 -9.01
N PHE A 189 -1.71 -3.70 -8.09
CA PHE A 189 -1.22 -4.06 -6.78
C PHE A 189 -1.93 -3.24 -5.72
N ILE A 190 -2.46 -3.92 -4.71
CA ILE A 190 -3.09 -3.31 -3.55
C ILE A 190 -2.52 -4.02 -2.34
N SER A 191 -1.99 -3.27 -1.37
CA SER A 191 -1.44 -3.82 -0.14
C SER A 191 -2.26 -3.32 1.05
N PRO A 192 -3.00 -4.21 1.74
CA PRO A 192 -3.69 -3.80 2.95
C PRO A 192 -2.67 -3.52 4.07
N MET A 193 -2.77 -2.35 4.69
CA MET A 193 -1.95 -1.95 5.85
C MET A 193 -2.85 -1.77 7.07
N PRO A 194 -2.68 -2.58 8.13
CA PRO A 194 -3.42 -2.40 9.38
C PRO A 194 -3.30 -1.00 9.92
N VAL A 195 -4.43 -0.40 10.29
CA VAL A 195 -4.43 0.93 10.91
C VAL A 195 -3.71 0.92 12.26
N ALA A 196 -3.72 -0.23 12.94
CA ALA A 196 -2.97 -0.46 14.18
C ALA A 196 -1.44 -0.28 14.03
N TRP A 197 -0.90 -0.29 12.81
CA TRP A 197 0.51 0.06 12.57
C TRP A 197 0.76 1.57 12.56
N ALA A 198 -0.27 2.38 12.35
CA ALA A 198 -0.20 3.84 12.31
C ALA A 198 -0.34 4.48 13.69
N THR A 199 -1.14 3.87 14.56
CA THR A 199 -1.50 4.43 15.85
C THR A 199 -1.81 3.33 16.87
N SER A 200 -1.58 3.63 18.15
CA SER A 200 -1.98 2.78 19.27
C SER A 200 -3.33 3.19 19.88
N ASP A 201 -3.97 4.25 19.36
CA ASP A 201 -5.23 4.77 19.87
C ASP A 201 -6.39 3.80 19.59
N LYS A 202 -6.81 3.08 20.64
CA LYS A 202 -7.92 2.13 20.60
C LYS A 202 -9.25 2.80 20.25
N ALA A 203 -9.44 4.09 20.56
CA ALA A 203 -10.67 4.79 20.21
C ALA A 203 -10.73 5.06 18.70
N ALA A 204 -9.62 5.49 18.10
CA ALA A 204 -9.50 5.63 16.65
C ALA A 204 -9.72 4.29 15.92
N LEU A 205 -9.12 3.19 16.39
CA LEU A 205 -9.30 1.86 15.79
C LEU A 205 -10.77 1.41 15.81
N ARG A 206 -11.45 1.54 16.96
CA ARG A 206 -12.88 1.19 17.08
C ARG A 206 -13.78 2.08 16.24
N ARG A 207 -13.42 3.36 16.07
CA ARG A 207 -14.17 4.29 15.21
C ARG A 207 -14.10 3.83 13.76
N LEU A 208 -12.90 3.57 13.25
CA LEU A 208 -12.68 3.14 11.89
C LEU A 208 -13.31 1.77 11.59
N GLU A 209 -13.26 0.83 12.53
CA GLU A 209 -13.94 -0.46 12.38
C GLU A 209 -15.46 -0.28 12.15
N LYS A 210 -16.08 0.69 12.85
CA LYS A 210 -17.51 1.00 12.73
C LYS A 210 -17.86 1.77 11.45
N GLU A 211 -16.93 2.51 10.88
CA GLU A 211 -17.13 3.23 9.61
C GLU A 211 -17.18 2.27 8.40
N ILE A 212 -16.72 1.03 8.57
CA ILE A 212 -16.78 -0.01 7.56
C ILE A 212 -18.17 -0.70 7.60
N PRO A 213 -18.94 -0.72 6.47
CA PRO A 213 -20.24 -1.36 6.39
C PRO A 213 -20.22 -2.81 6.82
N SER A 214 -21.24 -3.20 7.59
CA SER A 214 -21.45 -4.59 8.02
C SER A 214 -21.52 -5.56 6.84
N GLY A 215 -22.05 -5.15 5.68
CA GLY A 215 -22.07 -5.96 4.47
C GLY A 215 -20.69 -6.28 3.90
N GLU A 216 -19.71 -5.36 4.04
CA GLU A 216 -18.34 -5.63 3.60
C GLU A 216 -17.65 -6.63 4.54
N TRP A 217 -17.88 -6.52 5.86
CA TRP A 217 -17.43 -7.50 6.84
C TRP A 217 -18.01 -8.89 6.60
N GLU A 218 -19.31 -8.96 6.29
CA GLU A 218 -20.00 -10.21 6.03
C GLU A 218 -19.48 -10.87 4.75
N ARG A 219 -19.32 -10.09 3.68
CA ARG A 219 -18.75 -10.58 2.41
C ARG A 219 -17.36 -11.16 2.61
N LEU A 220 -16.54 -10.50 3.41
CA LEU A 220 -15.18 -10.97 3.72
C LEU A 220 -15.22 -12.27 4.54
N ARG A 221 -16.11 -12.36 5.54
CA ARG A 221 -16.33 -13.58 6.33
C ARG A 221 -16.73 -14.78 5.46
N GLN A 222 -17.60 -14.56 4.48
CA GLN A 222 -18.05 -15.60 3.53
C GLN A 222 -16.94 -16.08 2.59
N ASN A 223 -15.87 -15.30 2.42
CA ASN A 223 -14.77 -15.62 1.52
C ASN A 223 -13.47 -15.96 2.26
N ILE A 224 -13.51 -16.16 3.57
CA ILE A 224 -12.30 -16.37 4.39
C ILE A 224 -11.51 -17.62 3.94
N ASP A 225 -12.22 -18.69 3.56
CA ASP A 225 -11.63 -19.96 3.13
C ASP A 225 -10.93 -19.87 1.77
N ARG A 226 -11.14 -18.78 1.02
CA ARG A 226 -10.48 -18.53 -0.27
C ARG A 226 -9.07 -17.98 -0.13
N VAL A 227 -8.58 -17.78 1.10
CA VAL A 227 -7.22 -17.29 1.36
C VAL A 227 -6.15 -18.10 0.62
N THR A 228 -6.29 -19.42 0.53
CA THR A 228 -5.35 -20.28 -0.21
C THR A 228 -5.39 -20.01 -1.72
N GLU A 229 -6.58 -19.78 -2.31
CA GLU A 229 -6.71 -19.37 -3.71
C GLU A 229 -6.04 -18.02 -3.97
N VAL A 230 -6.26 -17.07 -3.05
CA VAL A 230 -5.68 -15.73 -3.15
C VAL A 230 -4.15 -15.79 -3.03
N GLN A 231 -3.60 -16.61 -2.13
CA GLN A 231 -2.15 -16.79 -2.00
C GLN A 231 -1.51 -17.52 -3.19
N ALA A 232 -2.29 -18.33 -3.93
CA ALA A 232 -1.79 -19.06 -5.09
C ALA A 232 -1.57 -18.17 -6.32
N VAL A 233 -2.24 -17.02 -6.40
CA VAL A 233 -2.04 -16.08 -7.52
C VAL A 233 -0.80 -15.19 -7.30
N PRO A 234 0.01 -14.90 -8.33
CA PRO A 234 1.28 -14.16 -8.16
C PRO A 234 1.16 -12.78 -7.52
N THR A 235 0.02 -12.11 -7.71
CA THR A 235 -0.25 -10.77 -7.16
C THR A 235 -0.86 -10.80 -5.77
N SER A 236 -1.19 -11.99 -5.25
CA SER A 236 -2.05 -12.17 -4.07
C SER A 236 -3.37 -11.37 -4.13
N LEU A 237 -3.87 -11.11 -5.34
CA LEU A 237 -5.07 -10.31 -5.62
C LEU A 237 -6.01 -11.10 -6.52
N LEU A 238 -7.15 -11.51 -5.96
CA LEU A 238 -8.14 -12.35 -6.63
C LEU A 238 -9.43 -11.56 -6.92
N PRO A 239 -9.84 -11.41 -8.19
CA PRO A 239 -11.14 -10.85 -8.54
C PRO A 239 -12.31 -11.58 -7.88
N LEU A 240 -13.33 -10.82 -7.45
CA LEU A 240 -14.63 -11.35 -7.06
C LEU A 240 -15.65 -11.01 -8.15
N ASP A 241 -15.48 -11.64 -9.30
CA ASP A 241 -16.37 -11.53 -10.45
C ASP A 241 -17.65 -12.38 -10.25
#